data_AF-A0A7S2XKC7-F1
#
_entry.id   AF-A0A7S2XKC7-F1
#
_cell.length_a   1.000
_cell.length_b   1.000
_cell.length_c   1.000
_cell.angle_alpha   90.00
_cell.angle_beta   90.00
_cell.angle_gamma   90.00
#
_symmetry.space_group_name_H-M   'P 1'
#
loop_
_entity.id
_entity.type
_entity.pdbx_description
1 polymer ?
#
loop_
_entity_poly.entity_id
_entity_poly.type
_entity_poly.pdbx_seq_one_letter_code
_entity_poly.pdbx_strand_id
1 'polypeptide(L)'
;MKPAWDQLDGEYAGSSSVLIGDADCTASGKDLCTKVGVKGYPTIKYYKDGDEHDYNGGRDLTTLQTFVDTELVAKCFITSTSTDEGGCSDKETKYIDKMKTKTPEDRASQLTRLEKMKDEPMKPELKSWLSQRLRILQQFDSDDSPDL
;
A
#
# COMPACT_ATOMS: atom_id res chain seq x y z
N MET A 1 -20.69 2.58 -4.74
CA MET A 1 -19.43 2.22 -4.04
C MET A 1 -18.75 1.03 -4.67
N LYS A 2 -19.45 -0.10 -4.93
CA LYS A 2 -18.82 -1.35 -5.40
C LYS A 2 -17.77 -1.21 -6.52
N PRO A 3 -17.98 -0.46 -7.62
CA PRO A 3 -16.92 -0.33 -8.65
C PRO A 3 -15.61 0.29 -8.16
N ALA A 4 -15.69 1.31 -7.29
CA ALA A 4 -14.49 1.92 -6.70
C ALA A 4 -13.82 0.98 -5.68
N TRP A 5 -14.61 0.22 -4.93
CA TRP A 5 -14.10 -0.77 -3.98
C TRP A 5 -13.38 -1.93 -4.68
N ASP A 6 -13.97 -2.46 -5.75
CA ASP A 6 -13.37 -3.55 -6.54
C ASP A 6 -12.05 -3.09 -7.22
N GLN A 7 -11.97 -1.83 -7.63
CA GLN A 7 -10.74 -1.24 -8.16
C GLN A 7 -9.67 -1.08 -7.07
N LEU A 8 -10.05 -0.54 -5.91
CA LEU A 8 -9.17 -0.41 -4.75
C LEU A 8 -8.61 -1.77 -4.33
N ASP A 9 -9.48 -2.77 -4.19
CA ASP A 9 -9.10 -4.15 -3.85
C ASP A 9 -8.03 -4.69 -4.82
N GLY A 10 -8.28 -4.55 -6.12
CA GLY A 10 -7.30 -4.93 -7.13
C GLY A 10 -5.95 -4.24 -6.92
N GLU A 11 -5.92 -2.92 -6.76
CA GLU A 11 -4.67 -2.15 -6.64
C GLU A 11 -3.82 -2.54 -5.42
N TYR A 12 -4.46 -2.99 -4.35
CA TYR A 12 -3.78 -3.45 -3.14
C TYR A 12 -3.67 -4.97 -3.02
N ALA A 13 -4.10 -5.76 -4.01
CA ALA A 13 -4.02 -7.22 -3.99
C ALA A 13 -2.59 -7.77 -3.81
N GLY A 14 -1.58 -6.99 -4.26
CA GLY A 14 -0.16 -7.33 -4.09
C GLY A 14 0.53 -6.63 -2.91
N SER A 15 -0.23 -5.93 -2.06
CA SER A 15 0.32 -5.21 -0.91
C SER A 15 0.84 -6.18 0.14
N SER A 16 2.01 -5.90 0.72
CA SER A 16 2.60 -6.68 1.81
C SER A 16 2.06 -6.27 3.18
N SER A 17 1.37 -5.12 3.29
CA SER A 17 1.00 -4.51 4.58
C SER A 17 -0.47 -4.15 4.72
N VAL A 18 -1.26 -4.20 3.64
CA VAL A 18 -2.69 -3.86 3.66
C VAL A 18 -3.47 -4.93 2.94
N LEU A 19 -4.57 -5.36 3.55
CA LEU A 19 -5.60 -6.19 2.93
C LEU A 19 -6.86 -5.34 2.76
N ILE A 20 -7.36 -5.28 1.53
CA ILE A 20 -8.70 -4.79 1.24
C ILE A 20 -9.60 -6.03 1.11
N GLY A 21 -10.83 -5.94 1.60
CA GLY A 21 -11.75 -7.07 1.55
C GLY A 21 -13.18 -6.66 1.82
N ASP A 22 -14.12 -7.49 1.40
CA ASP A 22 -15.54 -7.30 1.65
C ASP A 22 -16.14 -8.50 2.39
N ALA A 23 -17.25 -8.26 3.09
CA ALA A 23 -18.03 -9.27 3.77
C ALA A 23 -19.52 -9.10 3.46
N ASP A 24 -20.16 -10.18 3.01
CA ASP A 24 -21.61 -10.18 2.82
C ASP A 24 -22.32 -10.39 4.16
N CYS A 25 -22.72 -9.27 4.77
CA CYS A 25 -23.47 -9.23 6.01
C CYS A 25 -24.89 -9.81 5.92
N THR A 26 -25.38 -10.14 4.72
CA THR A 26 -26.68 -10.79 4.50
C THR A 26 -26.58 -12.31 4.38
N ALA A 27 -25.37 -12.85 4.24
CA ALA A 27 -25.08 -14.27 4.12
C ALA A 27 -24.06 -14.73 5.17
N SER A 28 -22.93 -15.30 4.74
CA SER A 28 -21.91 -15.88 5.61
C SER A 28 -21.22 -14.87 6.55
N GLY A 29 -21.27 -13.57 6.23
CA GLY A 29 -20.65 -12.51 7.03
C GLY A 29 -21.52 -11.97 8.16
N LYS A 30 -22.76 -12.44 8.34
CA LYS A 30 -23.72 -11.86 9.28
C LYS A 30 -23.20 -11.74 10.73
N ASP A 31 -22.57 -12.79 11.24
CA ASP A 31 -22.06 -12.82 12.62
C ASP A 31 -20.89 -11.83 12.81
N LEU A 32 -20.00 -11.74 11.82
CA LEU A 32 -18.92 -10.76 11.79
C LEU A 32 -19.48 -9.34 11.82
N CYS A 33 -20.42 -9.03 10.92
CA CYS A 33 -21.01 -7.69 10.80
C CYS A 33 -21.78 -7.28 12.06
N THR A 34 -22.43 -8.24 12.73
CA THR A 34 -23.08 -8.00 14.02
C THR A 34 -22.04 -7.71 15.11
N LYS A 35 -20.97 -8.51 15.18
CA LYS A 35 -19.89 -8.36 16.16
C LYS A 35 -19.19 -7.00 16.06
N VAL A 36 -18.93 -6.54 14.85
CA VAL A 36 -18.27 -5.24 14.60
C VAL A 36 -19.29 -4.07 14.53
N GLY A 37 -20.56 -4.32 14.83
CA GLY A 37 -21.57 -3.26 15.00
C GLY A 37 -21.99 -2.56 13.70
N VAL A 38 -22.01 -3.26 12.56
CA VAL A 38 -22.56 -2.72 11.30
C VAL A 38 -24.07 -2.50 11.43
N LYS A 39 -24.51 -1.25 11.26
CA LYS A 39 -25.93 -0.84 11.40
C LYS A 39 -26.61 -0.53 10.06
N GLY A 40 -25.85 -0.42 8.98
CA GLY A 40 -26.35 -0.09 7.65
C GLY A 40 -25.31 -0.37 6.56
N TYR A 41 -25.76 -0.52 5.31
CA TYR A 41 -24.88 -0.84 4.20
C TYR A 41 -24.83 0.31 3.17
N PRO A 42 -23.67 0.56 2.54
CA PRO A 42 -22.36 0.01 2.87
C PRO A 42 -21.71 0.70 4.09
N THR A 43 -21.09 -0.08 4.99
CA THR A 43 -20.22 0.43 6.06
C THR A 43 -18.78 0.05 5.75
N ILE A 44 -17.84 1.00 5.89
CA ILE A 44 -16.41 0.72 5.76
C ILE A 44 -15.80 0.85 7.15
N LYS A 45 -15.05 -0.18 7.54
CA LYS A 45 -14.23 -0.20 8.74
C LYS A 45 -12.78 -0.43 8.33
N TYR A 46 -11.86 0.11 9.11
CA TYR A 46 -10.44 -0.16 8.96
C TYR A 46 -9.86 -0.59 10.30
N TYR A 47 -8.80 -1.38 10.21
CA TYR A 47 -8.05 -1.85 11.36
C TYR A 47 -6.62 -1.35 11.22
N LYS A 48 -6.09 -0.74 12.28
CA LYS A 48 -4.71 -0.27 12.33
C LYS A 48 -4.16 -0.61 13.70
N ASP A 49 -3.02 -1.28 13.74
CA ASP A 49 -2.34 -1.68 14.99
C ASP A 49 -3.24 -2.48 15.97
N GLY A 50 -4.22 -3.21 15.41
CA GLY A 50 -5.20 -4.00 16.16
C GLY A 50 -6.48 -3.24 16.54
N ASP A 51 -6.52 -1.92 16.39
CA ASP A 51 -7.66 -1.08 16.73
C ASP A 51 -8.65 -0.96 15.57
N GLU A 52 -9.94 -1.06 15.89
CA GLU A 52 -11.05 -0.90 14.94
C GLU A 52 -11.49 0.55 14.83
N HIS A 53 -11.70 1.02 13.61
CA HIS A 53 -12.17 2.37 13.34
C HIS A 53 -13.23 2.41 12.22
N ASP A 54 -14.13 3.39 12.32
CA ASP A 54 -15.08 3.70 11.25
C ASP A 54 -14.46 4.65 10.22
N TYR A 55 -14.58 4.31 8.94
CA TYR A 55 -14.19 5.20 7.85
C TYR A 55 -15.33 6.15 7.47
N ASN A 56 -15.08 7.45 7.62
CA ASN A 56 -16.06 8.51 7.35
C ASN A 56 -15.67 9.43 6.17
N GLY A 57 -14.62 9.07 5.42
CA GLY A 57 -14.14 9.85 4.27
C GLY A 57 -14.94 9.63 2.98
N GLY A 58 -14.46 10.25 1.90
CA GLY A 58 -15.02 10.12 0.54
C GLY A 58 -14.92 8.69 0.01
N ARG A 59 -15.93 8.24 -0.72
CA ARG A 59 -16.03 6.84 -1.20
C ARG A 59 -15.75 6.68 -2.69
N ASP A 60 -15.19 7.71 -3.30
CA ASP A 60 -14.55 7.63 -4.62
C ASP A 60 -13.18 6.96 -4.50
N LEU A 61 -12.69 6.41 -5.62
CA LEU A 61 -11.44 5.66 -5.66
C LEU A 61 -10.26 6.50 -5.13
N THR A 62 -10.12 7.74 -5.59
CA THR A 62 -8.99 8.61 -5.26
C THR A 62 -8.90 8.89 -3.76
N THR A 63 -10.03 9.19 -3.12
CA THR A 63 -10.07 9.44 -1.68
C THR A 63 -9.76 8.17 -0.87
N LEU A 64 -10.25 7.01 -1.32
CA LEU A 64 -9.95 5.73 -0.68
C LEU A 64 -8.47 5.34 -0.81
N GLN A 65 -7.90 5.45 -2.02
CA GLN A 65 -6.48 5.20 -2.27
C GLN A 65 -5.60 6.09 -1.39
N THR A 66 -5.91 7.39 -1.35
CA THR A 66 -5.16 8.34 -0.51
C THR A 66 -5.19 7.92 0.95
N PHE A 67 -6.36 7.59 1.48
CA PHE A 67 -6.49 7.12 2.86
C PHE A 67 -5.68 5.84 3.13
N VAL A 68 -5.76 4.86 2.24
CA VAL A 68 -4.98 3.62 2.39
C VAL A 68 -3.48 3.91 2.37
N ASP A 69 -2.99 4.71 1.42
CA ASP A 69 -1.57 5.02 1.27
C ASP A 69 -1.00 5.88 2.41
N THR A 70 -1.80 6.75 3.01
CA THR A 70 -1.33 7.62 4.11
C THR A 70 -1.50 6.98 5.48
N GLU A 71 -2.61 6.28 5.71
CA GLU A 71 -2.98 5.82 7.05
C GLU A 71 -2.67 4.34 7.30
N LEU A 72 -2.78 3.48 6.29
CA LEU A 72 -2.80 2.03 6.48
C LEU A 72 -1.56 1.32 5.93
N VAL A 73 -0.98 1.79 4.83
CA VAL A 73 0.20 1.17 4.24
C VAL A 73 1.39 1.34 5.17
N ALA A 74 1.86 0.22 5.73
CA ALA A 74 3.17 0.19 6.37
C ALA A 74 4.24 0.45 5.29
N LYS A 75 4.95 1.57 5.43
CA LYS A 75 6.01 1.97 4.51
C LYS A 75 7.28 1.22 4.88
N CYS A 76 7.83 0.50 3.92
CA CYS A 76 9.17 -0.06 4.01
C CYS A 76 10.21 1.08 3.96
N PHE A 77 11.09 1.15 4.96
CA PHE A 77 12.17 2.13 5.02
C PHE A 77 13.53 1.47 4.72
N ILE A 78 14.38 2.10 3.89
CA ILE A 78 15.68 1.49 3.49
C ILE A 78 16.70 1.43 4.63
N THR A 79 16.46 2.21 5.68
CA THR A 79 17.22 2.31 6.93
C THR A 79 16.71 1.38 8.02
N SER A 80 15.52 0.78 7.88
CA SER A 80 15.00 -0.11 8.92
C SER A 80 15.85 -1.39 8.97
N THR A 81 16.50 -1.59 10.11
CA THR A 81 17.11 -2.87 10.46
C THR A 81 15.99 -3.83 10.89
N SER A 82 16.20 -5.15 10.74
CA SER A 82 15.19 -6.21 10.87
C SER A 82 14.51 -6.36 12.25
N THR A 83 14.64 -5.39 13.16
CA THR A 83 14.18 -5.44 14.55
C THR A 83 13.03 -4.48 14.87
N ASP A 84 12.61 -3.62 13.94
CA ASP A 84 11.55 -2.65 14.21
C ASP A 84 10.21 -3.10 13.61
N GLU A 85 9.11 -2.79 14.31
CA GLU A 85 7.72 -3.01 13.89
C GLU A 85 7.41 -2.14 12.65
N GLY A 86 7.84 -2.62 11.48
CA GLY A 86 7.78 -1.88 10.21
C GLY A 86 8.64 -2.50 9.11
N GLY A 87 8.86 -3.82 9.17
CA GLY A 87 9.78 -4.54 8.29
C GLY A 87 9.35 -4.53 6.83
N CYS A 88 10.31 -4.30 5.94
CA CYS A 88 10.18 -4.55 4.51
C CYS A 88 9.91 -6.04 4.26
N SER A 89 9.06 -6.37 3.29
CA SER A 89 8.89 -7.75 2.84
C SER A 89 10.18 -8.32 2.25
N ASP A 90 10.31 -9.64 2.17
CA ASP A 90 11.45 -10.32 1.52
C ASP A 90 11.76 -9.79 0.12
N LYS A 91 10.70 -9.43 -0.63
CA LYS A 91 10.82 -8.91 -1.99
C LYS A 91 11.38 -7.48 -1.99
N GLU A 92 10.94 -6.65 -1.05
CA GLU A 92 11.44 -5.30 -0.84
C GLU A 92 12.89 -5.31 -0.36
N THR A 93 13.23 -6.15 0.62
CA THR A 93 14.61 -6.30 1.13
C THR A 93 15.59 -6.70 0.03
N LYS A 94 15.25 -7.73 -0.77
CA LYS A 94 16.09 -8.12 -1.93
C LYS A 94 16.25 -7.00 -2.95
N TYR A 95 15.22 -6.17 -3.12
CA TYR A 95 15.28 -5.04 -4.03
C TYR A 95 16.17 -3.92 -3.47
N ILE A 96 16.06 -3.62 -2.17
CA ILE A 96 16.90 -2.66 -1.45
C ILE A 96 18.36 -3.05 -1.57
N ASP A 97 18.72 -4.30 -1.26
CA ASP A 97 20.10 -4.78 -1.34
C ASP A 97 20.67 -4.63 -2.75
N LYS A 98 19.85 -4.95 -3.78
CA LYS A 98 20.22 -4.72 -5.17
C LYS A 98 20.46 -3.23 -5.46
N MET A 99 19.61 -2.33 -4.97
CA MET A 99 19.75 -0.88 -5.22
C MET A 99 20.90 -0.24 -4.42
N LYS A 100 21.25 -0.77 -3.25
CA LYS A 100 22.44 -0.36 -2.46
C LYS A 100 23.74 -0.56 -3.24
N THR A 101 23.83 -1.61 -4.06
CA THR A 101 25.02 -1.89 -4.89
C THR A 101 25.10 -1.09 -6.19
N LYS A 102 24.07 -0.30 -6.51
CA LYS A 102 23.99 0.48 -7.75
C LYS A 102 24.50 1.89 -7.54
N THR A 103 24.94 2.55 -8.60
CA THR A 103 25.31 3.97 -8.56
C THR A 103 24.05 4.83 -8.41
N PRO A 104 24.17 6.07 -7.90
CA PRO A 104 23.05 7.02 -7.89
C PRO A 104 22.44 7.24 -9.29
N GLU A 105 23.28 7.29 -10.32
CA GLU A 105 22.83 7.43 -11.72
C GLU A 105 21.99 6.23 -12.21
N ASP A 106 22.42 5.00 -11.87
CA ASP A 106 21.66 3.79 -12.18
C ASP A 106 20.30 3.79 -11.45
N ARG A 107 20.28 4.22 -10.18
CA ARG A 107 19.04 4.33 -9.39
C ARG A 107 18.08 5.36 -9.99
N ALA A 108 18.58 6.55 -10.33
CA ALA A 108 17.79 7.61 -10.97
C ALA A 108 17.21 7.14 -12.31
N SER A 109 18.01 6.43 -13.12
CA SER A 109 17.56 5.83 -14.38
C SER A 109 16.45 4.78 -14.17
N GLN A 110 16.56 3.96 -13.12
CA GLN A 110 15.49 3.04 -12.74
C GLN A 110 14.24 3.80 -12.29
N LEU A 111 14.38 4.84 -11.47
CA LEU A 111 13.26 5.65 -10.98
C LEU A 111 12.47 6.24 -12.15
N THR A 112 13.15 6.94 -13.07
CA THR A 112 12.52 7.51 -14.27
C THR A 112 11.82 6.46 -15.13
N ARG A 113 12.40 5.26 -15.27
CA ARG A 113 11.75 4.16 -16.00
C ARG A 113 10.45 3.73 -15.30
N LEU A 114 10.48 3.55 -13.99
CA LEU A 114 9.31 3.10 -13.23
C LEU A 114 8.20 4.15 -13.20
N GLU A 115 8.56 5.44 -13.15
CA GLU A 115 7.58 6.53 -13.23
C GLU A 115 6.83 6.54 -14.56
N LYS A 116 7.53 6.25 -15.68
CA LYS A 116 6.87 6.12 -16.99
C LYS A 116 5.94 4.90 -17.05
N MET A 117 6.27 3.84 -16.34
CA MET A 117 5.45 2.63 -16.30
C MET A 117 4.18 2.81 -15.46
N LYS A 118 4.12 3.74 -14.51
CA LYS A 118 3.01 3.84 -13.54
C LYS A 118 1.64 4.09 -14.18
N ASP A 119 1.65 4.73 -15.35
CA ASP A 119 0.45 5.10 -16.11
C ASP A 119 0.09 4.04 -17.17
N GLU A 120 0.92 3.00 -17.35
CA GLU A 120 0.65 1.92 -18.29
C GLU A 120 -0.32 0.88 -17.68
N PRO A 121 -1.22 0.29 -18.49
CA PRO A 121 -2.11 -0.77 -18.02
C PRO A 121 -1.31 -2.02 -17.67
N MET A 122 -1.39 -2.44 -16.40
CA MET A 122 -0.69 -3.61 -15.90
C MET A 122 -1.57 -4.42 -14.96
N LYS A 123 -1.14 -5.67 -14.68
CA LYS A 123 -1.80 -6.51 -13.68
C LYS A 123 -1.74 -5.82 -12.30
N PRO A 124 -2.78 -5.95 -11.46
CA PRO A 124 -2.81 -5.20 -10.20
C PRO A 124 -1.64 -5.50 -9.25
N GLU A 125 -1.21 -6.76 -9.16
CA GLU A 125 -0.02 -7.15 -8.40
C GLU A 125 1.28 -6.48 -8.90
N LEU A 126 1.39 -6.29 -10.22
CA LEU A 126 2.54 -5.60 -10.82
C LEU A 126 2.50 -4.10 -10.52
N LYS A 127 1.30 -3.50 -10.51
CA LYS A 127 1.08 -2.10 -10.14
C LYS A 127 1.46 -1.86 -8.68
N SER A 128 1.01 -2.73 -7.78
CA SER A 128 1.38 -2.68 -6.36
C SER A 128 2.90 -2.77 -6.17
N TRP A 129 3.54 -3.73 -6.86
CA TRP A 129 5.00 -3.87 -6.83
C TRP A 129 5.74 -2.67 -7.42
N LEU A 130 5.22 -2.07 -8.49
CA LEU A 130 5.78 -0.85 -9.07
C LEU A 130 5.76 0.30 -8.06
N SER A 131 4.63 0.50 -7.38
CA SER A 131 4.48 1.52 -6.33
C SER A 131 5.44 1.28 -5.16
N GLN A 132 5.59 0.04 -4.69
CA GLN A 132 6.58 -0.31 -3.64
C GLN A 132 8.01 0.03 -4.08
N ARG A 133 8.40 -0.32 -5.32
CA ARG A 133 9.73 0.01 -5.85
C ARG A 133 9.98 1.50 -6.00
N LEU A 134 8.97 2.26 -6.44
CA LEU A 134 9.05 3.72 -6.54
C LEU A 134 9.33 4.34 -5.16
N ARG A 135 8.56 3.93 -4.14
CA ARG A 135 8.76 4.40 -2.75
C ARG A 135 10.15 4.06 -2.21
N ILE A 136 10.67 2.87 -2.52
CA ILE A 136 12.02 2.47 -2.08
C ILE A 136 13.10 3.30 -2.78
N LEU A 137 13.00 3.50 -4.10
CA LEU A 137 13.99 4.28 -4.85
C LEU A 137 14.02 5.74 -4.42
N GLN A 138 12.85 6.34 -4.17
CA GLN A 138 12.73 7.72 -3.70
C GLN A 138 13.44 7.96 -2.36
N GLN A 139 13.57 6.95 -1.51
CA GLN A 139 14.31 7.06 -0.24
C GLN A 139 15.82 7.13 -0.42
N PHE A 140 16.36 6.48 -1.46
CA PHE A 140 17.79 6.60 -1.76
C PHE A 140 18.13 8.03 -2.21
N ASP A 141 17.26 8.67 -2.99
CA ASP A 141 17.46 10.05 -3.43
C ASP A 141 17.38 11.05 -2.25
N SER A 142 16.56 10.77 -1.23
CA SER A 142 16.53 11.59 -0.02
C SER A 142 17.75 11.38 0.88
N ASP A 143 18.28 10.15 0.97
CA ASP A 143 19.47 9.84 1.78
C ASP A 143 20.77 10.35 1.12
N ASP A 144 20.83 10.47 -0.21
CA ASP A 144 21.98 11.00 -0.95
C ASP A 144 22.02 12.54 -1.00
N SER A 145 20.97 13.23 -0.52
CA SER A 145 20.97 14.68 -0.43
C SER A 145 21.80 15.10 0.78
N PRO A 146 22.93 15.82 0.62
CA PRO A 146 23.64 16.35 1.76
C PRO A 146 22.72 17.35 2.47
N ASP A 147 22.43 17.10 3.75
CA ASP A 147 21.80 18.07 4.65
C ASP A 147 22.42 19.46 4.39
N LEU A 148 21.60 20.39 3.91
CA LEU A 148 21.97 21.80 3.74
C LEU A 148 21.94 22.53 5.09
#